data_AF-A0A4R1ARX2-F1
#
_entry.id   AF-A0A4R1ARX2-F1
#
_cell.length_a   1.000
_cell.length_b   1.000
_cell.length_c   1.000
_cell.angle_alpha   90.00
_cell.angle_beta   90.00
_cell.angle_gamma   90.00
#
_symmetry.space_group_name_H-M   'P 1'
#
loop_
_entity.id
_entity.type
_entity.pdbx_description
1 polymer ?
#
loop_
_entity_poly.entity_id
_entity_poly.type
_entity_poly.pdbx_seq_one_letter_code
_entity_poly.pdbx_strand_id
1 'polypeptide(L)'
;MEEFMGLLLGTLQLFYPLLIAAVVLFIYALIKQSWKLMLISAILLYPDAWYFSGSPRFPWAIFVPLIQVVLAALFYLKKENLSKID
;
A
#
# COMPACT_ATOMS: atom_id res chain seq x y z
N MET A 1 4.72 -8.07 16.21
CA MET A 1 4.85 -7.26 14.97
C MET A 1 6.31 -7.04 14.64
N GLU A 2 7.13 -6.62 15.61
CA GLU A 2 8.57 -6.43 15.45
C GLU A 2 9.32 -7.67 14.95
N GLU A 3 9.06 -8.87 15.49
CA GLU A 3 9.70 -10.11 15.01
C GLU A 3 9.38 -10.43 13.54
N PHE A 4 8.12 -10.24 13.13
CA PHE A 4 7.68 -10.47 11.76
C PHE A 4 8.30 -9.45 10.79
N MET A 5 8.31 -8.17 11.18
CA MET A 5 8.94 -7.11 10.40
C MET A 5 10.46 -7.27 10.34
N GLY A 6 11.09 -7.70 11.43
CA GLY A 6 12.53 -8.01 11.48
C GLY A 6 12.90 -9.18 10.58
N LEU A 7 12.04 -10.20 10.48
CA LEU A 7 12.24 -11.32 9.55
C LEU A 7 12.09 -10.88 8.08
N LEU A 8 11.04 -10.10 7.78
CA LEU A 8 10.78 -9.59 6.42
C LEU A 8 11.88 -8.64 5.92
N LEU A 9 12.20 -7.62 6.71
CA LEU A 9 13.08 -6.52 6.29
C LEU A 9 14.55 -6.81 6.58
N GLY A 10 14.84 -7.59 7.63
CA GLY A 10 16.19 -7.99 8.02
C GLY A 10 16.63 -9.28 7.34
N THR A 11 16.08 -10.43 7.76
CA THR A 11 16.55 -11.76 7.32
C THR A 11 16.31 -11.99 5.84
N LEU A 12 15.11 -11.70 5.34
CA LEU A 12 14.75 -11.89 3.93
C LEU A 12 15.16 -10.71 3.04
N GLN A 13 15.65 -9.61 3.63
CA GLN A 13 16.06 -8.39 2.90
C GLN A 13 14.99 -7.86 1.93
N LEU A 14 13.70 -8.02 2.27
CA LEU A 14 12.59 -7.73 1.36
C LEU A 14 12.24 -6.25 1.25
N PHE A 15 12.94 -5.37 1.96
CA PHE A 15 12.66 -3.93 1.94
C PHE A 15 12.56 -3.36 0.51
N TYR A 16 13.65 -3.41 -0.26
CA TYR A 16 13.63 -2.88 -1.62
C TYR A 16 12.68 -3.66 -2.57
N PRO A 17 12.65 -5.00 -2.56
CA PRO A 17 11.67 -5.75 -3.35
C PRO A 17 10.21 -5.37 -3.07
N LEU A 18 9.83 -5.25 -1.78
CA LEU A 18 8.47 -4.88 -1.37
C LEU A 18 8.14 -3.46 -1.79
N LEU A 19 9.05 -2.51 -1.55
CA LEU A 19 8.86 -1.12 -1.94
C LEU A 19 8.68 -0.99 -3.46
N ILE A 20 9.55 -1.62 -4.26
CA ILE A 20 9.46 -1.57 -5.73
C ILE A 20 8.16 -2.23 -6.20
N ALA A 21 7.82 -3.41 -5.68
CA ALA A 21 6.60 -4.11 -6.02
C ALA A 21 5.36 -3.29 -5.67
N ALA A 22 5.32 -2.68 -4.48
CA ALA A 22 4.21 -1.84 -4.03
C ALA A 22 4.02 -0.63 -4.95
N VAL A 23 5.10 0.07 -5.32
CA VAL A 23 5.05 1.25 -6.20
C VAL A 23 4.60 0.86 -7.60
N VAL A 24 5.20 -0.17 -8.21
CA VAL A 24 4.84 -0.63 -9.55
C VAL A 24 3.39 -1.11 -9.58
N LEU A 25 2.97 -1.88 -8.57
CA LEU A 25 1.61 -2.38 -8.48
C LEU A 25 0.60 -1.25 -8.27
N PHE A 26 0.93 -0.24 -7.48
CA PHE A 26 0.06 0.92 -7.27
C PHE A 26 -0.10 1.75 -8.56
N ILE A 27 0.98 2.00 -9.29
CA ILE A 27 0.93 2.67 -10.60
C ILE A 27 0.05 1.86 -11.56
N TYR A 28 0.26 0.55 -11.62
CA TYR A 28 -0.56 -0.34 -12.45
C TYR A 28 -2.04 -0.32 -12.03
N ALA A 29 -2.32 -0.28 -10.73
CA ALA A 29 -3.67 -0.19 -10.18
C ALA A 29 -4.38 1.12 -10.56
N LEU A 30 -3.65 2.24 -10.57
CA LEU A 30 -4.16 3.54 -11.03
C LEU A 30 -4.52 3.51 -12.52
N ILE A 31 -3.64 2.97 -13.37
CA ILE A 31 -3.89 2.84 -14.82
C ILE A 31 -5.13 1.97 -15.08
N LYS A 32 -5.25 0.85 -14.37
CA LYS A 32 -6.39 -0.07 -14.51
C LYS A 32 -7.64 0.35 -13.74
N GLN A 33 -7.59 1.47 -13.01
CA GLN A 33 -8.66 1.93 -12.11
C GLN A 33 -9.16 0.80 -11.17
N SER A 34 -8.25 -0.07 -10.72
CA SER A 34 -8.60 -1.26 -9.95
C SER A 34 -8.42 -1.06 -8.46
N TRP A 35 -9.52 -0.83 -7.75
CA TRP A 35 -9.52 -0.65 -6.30
C TRP A 35 -8.91 -1.85 -5.55
N LYS A 36 -9.10 -3.08 -6.07
CA LYS A 36 -8.52 -4.30 -5.47
C LYS A 36 -7.00 -4.24 -5.48
N LEU A 37 -6.42 -3.84 -6.61
CA LEU A 37 -4.96 -3.76 -6.76
C LEU A 37 -4.37 -2.63 -5.90
N MET A 38 -5.12 -1.53 -5.68
CA MET A 38 -4.73 -0.45 -4.77
C MET A 38 -4.67 -0.92 -3.31
N LEU A 39 -5.59 -1.80 -2.89
CA LEU A 39 -5.53 -2.39 -1.55
C LEU A 39 -4.34 -3.35 -1.41
N ILE A 40 -4.07 -4.16 -2.43
CA ILE A 40 -2.94 -5.08 -2.42
C ILE A 40 -1.63 -4.30 -2.33
N SER A 41 -1.46 -3.23 -3.11
CA SER A 41 -0.27 -2.38 -3.01
C SER A 41 -0.13 -1.71 -1.65
N ALA A 42 -1.25 -1.36 -0.98
CA ALA A 42 -1.23 -0.75 0.34
C ALA A 42 -0.70 -1.74 1.40
N ILE A 43 -1.14 -3.00 1.31
CA ILE A 43 -0.67 -4.08 2.18
C ILE A 43 0.81 -4.35 1.94
N LEU A 44 1.24 -4.39 0.67
CA LEU A 44 2.66 -4.59 0.33
C LEU A 44 3.55 -3.47 0.87
N LEU A 45 3.07 -2.22 0.89
CA LEU A 45 3.83 -1.07 1.38
C LEU A 45 3.87 -0.96 2.91
N TYR A 46 2.99 -1.67 3.62
CA TYR A 46 2.84 -1.53 5.07
C TYR A 46 4.12 -1.84 5.86
N PRO A 47 4.90 -2.91 5.56
CA PRO A 47 6.17 -3.16 6.23
C PRO A 47 7.17 -2.01 6.10
N ASP A 48 7.30 -1.42 4.90
CA ASP A 48 8.18 -0.28 4.65
C ASP A 48 7.71 0.96 5.42
N ALA A 49 6.40 1.24 5.40
CA ALA A 49 5.80 2.35 6.14
C ALA A 49 6.01 2.24 7.66
N TRP A 50 5.86 1.02 8.20
CA TRP A 50 6.15 0.71 9.60
C TRP A 50 7.62 0.97 9.93
N TYR A 51 8.55 0.48 9.10
CA TYR A 51 9.98 0.69 9.29
C TYR A 51 10.36 2.18 9.28
N PHE A 52 9.86 2.95 8.32
CA PHE A 52 10.12 4.39 8.27
C PHE A 52 9.52 5.15 9.45
N SER A 53 8.36 4.71 9.96
CA SER A 53 7.72 5.34 11.12
C SER A 53 8.47 5.15 12.44
N GLY A 54 9.33 4.12 12.52
CA GLY A 54 10.25 3.93 13.64
C GLY A 54 11.35 4.99 13.72
N SER A 55 11.56 5.77 12.66
CA SER A 55 12.49 6.91 12.65
C SER A 55 11.84 8.15 13.27
N PRO A 56 12.52 8.87 14.19
CA PRO A 56 12.04 10.15 14.73
C PRO A 56 11.80 11.22 13.66
N ARG A 57 12.43 11.07 12.48
CA ARG A 57 12.32 12.02 11.37
C ARG A 57 11.00 11.88 10.61
N PHE A 58 10.40 10.68 10.59
CA PHE A 58 9.25 10.37 9.74
C PHE A 58 8.15 9.57 10.47
N PRO A 59 7.70 9.97 11.67
CA PRO A 59 6.65 9.23 12.41
C PRO A 59 5.33 9.16 11.62
N TRP A 60 5.08 10.14 10.76
CA TRP A 60 3.91 10.20 9.88
C TRP A 60 3.93 9.15 8.75
N ALA A 61 5.05 8.47 8.49
CA ALA A 61 5.18 7.49 7.41
C ALA A 61 4.22 6.30 7.56
N ILE A 62 3.78 5.98 8.79
CA ILE A 62 2.79 4.94 9.08
C ILE A 62 1.46 5.18 8.33
N PHE A 63 1.15 6.44 7.99
CA PHE A 63 -0.08 6.82 7.29
C PHE A 63 0.03 6.77 5.77
N VAL A 64 1.22 6.52 5.19
CA VAL A 64 1.39 6.48 3.73
C VAL A 64 0.49 5.43 3.05
N PRO A 65 0.36 4.19 3.57
CA PRO A 65 -0.57 3.21 2.98
C PRO A 65 -2.04 3.66 3.01
N LEU A 66 -2.41 4.54 3.95
CA LEU A 66 -3.79 5.04 4.06
C LEU A 66 -4.23 5.79 2.80
N ILE A 67 -3.32 6.49 2.13
CA ILE A 67 -3.59 7.20 0.87
C ILE A 67 -4.09 6.22 -0.19
N GLN A 68 -3.45 5.05 -0.28
CA GLN A 68 -3.83 4.00 -1.23
C GLN A 68 -5.20 3.40 -0.88
N VAL A 69 -5.50 3.25 0.40
CA VAL A 69 -6.81 2.78 0.89
C VAL A 69 -7.92 3.78 0.59
N VAL A 70 -7.70 5.08 0.83
CA VAL A 70 -8.67 6.14 0.51
C VAL A 70 -8.96 6.16 -0.99
N LEU A 71 -7.91 6.08 -1.83
CA LEU A 71 -8.09 5.99 -3.28
C LEU A 71 -8.85 4.72 -3.67
N ALA A 72 -8.52 3.57 -3.09
CA ALA A 72 -9.26 2.34 -3.33
C ALA A 72 -10.75 2.50 -3.02
N ALA A 73 -11.10 3.15 -1.91
CA ALA A 73 -12.49 3.42 -1.54
C ALA A 73 -13.19 4.33 -2.56
N LEU A 74 -12.54 5.41 -3.01
CA LEU A 74 -13.09 6.30 -4.03
C LEU A 74 -13.34 5.57 -5.36
N PHE A 75 -12.38 4.75 -5.80
CA PHE A 75 -12.52 3.96 -7.02
C PHE A 75 -13.57 2.85 -6.90
N TYR A 76 -13.72 2.26 -5.73
CA TYR A 76 -14.78 1.30 -5.42
C TYR A 76 -16.17 1.96 -5.56
N LEU A 77 -16.39 3.08 -4.88
CA LEU A 77 -17.66 3.81 -4.92
C LEU A 77 -17.97 4.33 -6.33
N LYS A 78 -16.97 4.83 -7.07
CA LYS A 78 -17.14 5.22 -8.47
C LYS A 78 -17.63 4.05 -9.33
N LYS A 79 -17.05 2.86 -9.15
CA LYS A 79 -17.45 1.65 -9.90
C LYS A 79 -18.87 1.19 -9.54
N GLU A 80 -19.22 1.22 -8.26
CA GLU A 80 -20.56 0.82 -7.80
C GLU A 80 -21.64 1.78 -8.32
N ASN A 81 -21.38 3.09 -8.33
CA ASN A 81 -22.31 4.08 -8.89
C ASN A 81 -22.51 3.91 -10.40
N LEU A 82 -21.46 3.60 -11.15
CA LEU A 82 -21.60 3.29 -12.58
C LEU A 82 -22.45 2.03 -12.81
N SER A 83 -22.29 1.00 -11.97
CA SER A 83 -23.05 -0.25 -12.07
C SER A 83 -24.53 -0.14 -11.70
N LYS A 84 -24.97 0.95 -11.05
CA LYS A 84 -26.38 1.18 -10.67
C LYS A 84 -27.17 1.96 -11.74
N ILE A 85 -26.49 2.45 -12.77
CA ILE A 85 -27.09 3.26 -13.85
C ILE A 85 -27.40 2.38 -15.09
N ASP A 86 -26.81 1.18 -15.19
CA ASP A 86 -27.16 0.12 -16.14
C ASP A 86 -28.25 -0.81 -15.57
#